data_AF-A0A1H1VKQ8-F1
#
_entry.id   AF-A0A1H1VKQ8-F1
#
_cell.length_a   1.000
_cell.length_b   1.000
_cell.length_c   1.000
_cell.angle_alpha   90.00
_cell.angle_beta   90.00
_cell.angle_gamma   90.00
#
_symmetry.space_group_name_H-M   'P 1'
#
loop_
_entity.id
_entity.type
_entity.pdbx_description
1 polymer ?
#
loop_
_entity_poly.entity_id
_entity_poly.type
_entity_poly.pdbx_seq_one_letter_code
_entity_poly.pdbx_strand_id
1 'polypeptide(L)'
;MVLRFAALVVRRRSGILLAAMVLAVVGVGVAAGADQEPDGILGTAFGAAAVALILGAVVSVALRWRGTAGFEVDAERRVFRTPRQAPPVFVGLFMIGAWAGFATIGGWLWAHGDPDRGWIPFVLAMTAGVLVAGPFAWRGTGFALSADGIRADRPAGRVVIGWAALAPGPITHAEQHLDLTIADPAQITRQGVAWRPRRLAFEQMTPEFAAAVVRHYVEHPGDRAGIGTEAEHRRLTEMFGLTLRPAGPPPARGRVVVLAIGAVLLFGAGITVQAIEAGFAIRVVGTLLALLGLGLGGKAFRGARARKLLAG
;
A
#
# COMPACT_ATOMS: atom_id res chain seq x y z
N MET A 1 12.45 -15.83 12.90
CA MET A 1 13.25 -15.00 11.97
C MET A 1 12.39 -13.96 11.23
N VAL A 2 11.29 -14.36 10.57
CA VAL A 2 10.39 -13.46 9.79
C VAL A 2 9.86 -12.25 10.59
N LEU A 3 9.43 -12.45 11.84
CA LEU A 3 8.92 -11.34 12.69
C LEU A 3 9.98 -10.28 13.01
N ARG A 4 11.23 -10.69 13.23
CA ARG A 4 12.35 -9.76 13.48
C ARG A 4 12.68 -8.95 12.22
N PHE A 5 12.62 -9.58 11.06
CA PHE A 5 12.79 -8.91 9.78
C PHE A 5 11.67 -7.89 9.54
N ALA A 6 10.40 -8.26 9.76
CA ALA A 6 9.27 -7.34 9.64
C ALA A 6 9.40 -6.13 10.58
N ALA A 7 9.78 -6.36 11.85
CA ALA A 7 10.02 -5.29 12.81
C ALA A 7 11.16 -4.35 12.36
N LEU A 8 12.25 -4.90 11.80
CA LEU A 8 13.35 -4.12 11.24
C LEU A 8 12.89 -3.27 10.05
N VAL A 9 12.11 -3.86 9.14
CA VAL A 9 11.54 -3.17 7.97
C VAL A 9 10.64 -2.01 8.43
N VAL A 10 9.75 -2.23 9.40
CA VAL A 10 8.88 -1.18 9.94
C VAL A 10 9.70 -0.06 10.59
N ARG A 11 10.74 -0.41 11.36
CA ARG A 11 11.62 0.58 12.02
C ARG A 11 12.41 1.41 11.01
N ARG A 12 12.85 0.81 9.89
CA ARG A 12 13.67 1.45 8.85
C ARG A 12 12.88 1.84 7.59
N ARG A 13 11.54 1.81 7.64
CA ARG A 13 10.68 1.94 6.46
C ARG A 13 10.99 3.14 5.57
N SER A 14 11.24 4.32 6.17
CA SER A 14 11.55 5.54 5.42
C SER A 14 12.90 5.44 4.73
N GLY A 15 13.92 4.90 5.42
CA GLY A 15 15.22 4.65 4.83
C GLY A 15 15.17 3.63 3.69
N ILE A 16 14.38 2.56 3.85
CA ILE A 16 14.20 1.53 2.83
C ILE A 16 13.50 2.09 1.59
N LEU A 17 12.38 2.81 1.76
CA LEU A 17 11.67 3.43 0.64
C LEU A 17 12.49 4.52 -0.05
N LEU A 18 13.26 5.30 0.71
CA LEU A 18 14.17 6.29 0.14
C LEU A 18 15.26 5.63 -0.70
N ALA A 19 15.92 4.62 -0.15
CA ALA A 19 16.96 3.88 -0.85
C ALA A 19 16.41 3.24 -2.13
N ALA A 20 15.24 2.62 -2.06
CA ALA A 20 14.58 2.05 -3.24
C ALA A 20 14.25 3.12 -4.29
N MET A 21 13.74 4.29 -3.87
CA MET A 21 13.46 5.40 -4.78
C MET A 21 14.74 5.92 -5.46
N VAL A 22 15.81 6.13 -4.68
CA VAL A 22 17.10 6.60 -5.22
C VAL A 22 17.66 5.58 -6.21
N LEU A 23 17.66 4.29 -5.87
CA LEU A 23 18.12 3.23 -6.76
C LEU A 23 17.27 3.15 -8.04
N ALA A 24 15.95 3.32 -7.93
CA ALA A 24 15.05 3.36 -9.07
C ALA A 24 15.38 4.52 -10.03
N VAL A 25 15.54 5.73 -9.50
CA VAL A 25 15.87 6.92 -10.31
C VAL A 25 17.23 6.79 -10.98
N VAL A 26 18.25 6.33 -10.25
CA VAL A 26 19.60 6.10 -10.79
C VAL A 26 19.57 5.03 -11.88
N GLY A 27 18.85 3.92 -11.65
CA GLY A 27 18.71 2.83 -12.63
C GLY A 27 18.06 3.30 -13.93
N VAL A 28 16.98 4.09 -13.84
CA VAL A 28 16.32 4.69 -15.02
C VAL A 28 17.28 5.60 -15.78
N GLY A 29 18.03 6.46 -15.09
CA GLY A 29 18.98 7.37 -15.72
C GLY A 29 20.14 6.66 -16.43
N VAL A 30 20.70 5.62 -15.80
CA VAL A 30 21.78 4.80 -16.41
C VAL A 30 21.28 4.08 -17.65
N ALA A 31 20.09 3.46 -17.58
CA ALA A 31 19.56 2.70 -18.70
C ALA A 31 19.14 3.60 -19.89
N ALA A 32 18.67 4.82 -19.64
CA ALA A 32 18.33 5.77 -20.71
C ALA A 32 19.56 6.27 -21.48
N GLY A 33 20.75 6.22 -20.88
CA GLY A 33 22.02 6.61 -21.52
C GLY A 33 22.85 5.44 -22.07
N ALA A 34 22.34 4.21 -22.01
CA ALA A 34 23.04 3.03 -22.51
C ALA A 34 22.78 2.86 -24.01
N ASP A 35 23.87 2.79 -24.80
CA ASP A 35 23.82 2.57 -26.26
C ASP A 35 23.45 1.13 -26.63
N GLN A 36 23.64 0.19 -25.71
CA GLN A 36 23.27 -1.20 -25.89
C GLN A 36 21.84 -1.42 -25.41
N GLU A 37 21.10 -2.28 -26.11
CA GLU A 37 19.85 -2.82 -25.59
C GLU A 37 20.14 -3.36 -24.20
N PRO A 38 19.34 -3.00 -23.18
CA PRO A 38 19.53 -3.53 -21.85
C PRO A 38 19.51 -5.05 -21.96
N ASP A 39 20.70 -5.66 -21.88
CA ASP A 39 20.88 -7.10 -22.07
C ASP A 39 19.81 -7.85 -21.28
N GLY A 40 19.45 -9.06 -21.71
CA GLY A 40 18.44 -9.88 -21.02
C GLY A 40 18.64 -10.02 -19.50
N ILE A 41 19.83 -9.70 -18.98
CA ILE A 41 20.18 -9.53 -17.57
C ILE A 41 19.38 -8.41 -16.87
N LEU A 42 19.23 -7.23 -17.47
CA LEU A 42 18.40 -6.15 -16.89
C LEU A 42 16.93 -6.53 -16.92
N GLY A 43 16.46 -7.11 -18.03
CA GLY A 43 15.10 -7.66 -18.12
C GLY A 43 14.83 -8.74 -17.07
N THR A 44 15.77 -9.67 -16.85
CA THR A 44 15.66 -10.70 -15.80
C THR A 44 15.79 -10.13 -14.39
N ALA A 45 16.64 -9.14 -14.16
CA ALA A 45 16.76 -8.48 -12.86
C ALA A 45 15.47 -7.73 -12.49
N PHE A 46 14.87 -7.01 -13.44
CA PHE A 46 13.57 -6.36 -13.25
C PHE A 46 12.45 -7.37 -13.06
N GLY A 47 12.43 -8.45 -13.85
CA GLY A 47 11.47 -9.55 -13.69
C GLY A 47 11.59 -10.23 -12.33
N ALA A 48 12.80 -10.54 -11.88
CA ALA A 48 13.06 -11.12 -10.57
C ALA A 48 12.68 -10.18 -9.43
N ALA A 49 12.99 -8.88 -9.55
CA ALA A 49 12.58 -7.87 -8.59
C ALA A 49 11.05 -7.75 -8.51
N ALA A 50 10.36 -7.72 -9.65
CA ALA A 50 8.90 -7.72 -9.70
C ALA A 50 8.31 -8.96 -9.02
N VAL A 51 8.81 -10.16 -9.33
CA VAL A 51 8.36 -11.42 -8.70
C VAL A 51 8.63 -11.42 -7.19
N ALA A 52 9.80 -10.97 -6.74
CA ALA A 52 10.13 -10.88 -5.31
C ALA A 52 9.20 -9.90 -4.57
N LEU A 53 8.87 -8.77 -5.20
CA LEU A 53 7.96 -7.77 -4.63
C LEU A 53 6.52 -8.27 -4.61
N ILE A 54 6.10 -9.02 -5.64
CA ILE A 54 4.82 -9.72 -5.71
C ILE A 54 4.69 -10.73 -4.57
N LEU A 55 5.68 -11.61 -4.42
CA LEU A 55 5.69 -12.60 -3.34
C LEU A 55 5.70 -11.91 -1.98
N GLY A 56 6.48 -10.83 -1.83
CA GLY A 56 6.48 -9.98 -0.66
C GLY A 56 5.10 -9.41 -0.34
N ALA A 57 4.38 -8.90 -1.35
CA ALA A 57 3.02 -8.38 -1.22
C ALA A 57 2.01 -9.48 -0.87
N VAL A 58 2.07 -10.65 -1.52
CA VAL A 58 1.18 -11.79 -1.22
C VAL A 58 1.40 -12.29 0.20
N VAL A 59 2.65 -12.52 0.61
CA VAL A 59 2.99 -12.92 1.98
C VAL A 59 2.53 -11.85 2.97
N SER A 60 2.71 -10.58 2.64
CA SER A 60 2.26 -9.46 3.48
C SER A 60 0.74 -9.41 3.65
N VAL A 61 -0.01 -9.62 2.57
CA VAL A 61 -1.48 -9.68 2.62
C VAL A 61 -1.94 -10.95 3.35
N ALA A 62 -1.25 -12.08 3.20
CA ALA A 62 -1.54 -13.28 3.97
C ALA A 62 -1.30 -13.08 5.47
N LEU A 63 -0.25 -12.34 5.84
CA LEU A 63 0.10 -12.01 7.23
C LEU A 63 -0.76 -10.89 7.83
N ARG A 64 -1.41 -10.03 7.02
CA ARG A 64 -2.28 -8.94 7.52
C ARG A 64 -3.43 -9.43 8.42
N TRP A 65 -3.83 -10.69 8.23
CA TRP A 65 -4.97 -11.30 8.93
C TRP A 65 -4.64 -11.81 10.32
N ARG A 66 -3.37 -11.82 10.72
CA ARG A 66 -2.95 -12.13 12.09
C ARG A 66 -2.89 -10.85 12.92
N GLY A 67 -4.03 -10.16 13.03
CA GLY A 67 -4.17 -9.01 13.93
C GLY A 67 -3.81 -9.42 15.35
N THR A 68 -2.95 -8.66 16.01
CA THR A 68 -2.64 -8.87 17.42
C THR A 68 -3.65 -8.09 18.26
N ALA A 69 -4.28 -8.75 19.23
CA ALA A 69 -5.08 -8.09 20.25
C ALA A 69 -4.13 -7.48 21.30
N GLY A 70 -3.52 -6.35 20.99
CA GLY A 70 -2.59 -5.70 21.91
C GLY A 70 -1.96 -4.43 21.34
N PHE A 71 -1.55 -3.56 22.26
CA PHE A 71 -0.74 -2.39 21.94
C PHE A 71 0.74 -2.76 22.02
N GLU A 72 1.58 -2.07 21.23
CA GLU A 72 3.01 -2.03 21.51
C GLU A 72 3.25 -1.04 22.65
N VAL A 73 3.92 -1.49 23.70
CA VAL A 73 4.28 -0.65 24.84
C VAL A 73 5.58 0.08 24.53
N ASP A 74 5.53 1.41 24.48
CA ASP A 74 6.69 2.28 24.42
C ASP A 74 6.92 2.88 25.81
N ALA A 75 7.63 2.12 26.65
CA ALA A 75 7.85 2.45 28.05
C ALA A 75 8.65 3.74 28.25
N GLU A 76 9.57 4.04 27.33
CA GLU A 76 10.41 5.26 27.35
C GLU A 76 9.54 6.51 27.20
N ARG A 77 8.56 6.47 26.30
CA ARG A 77 7.66 7.60 26.04
C ARG A 77 6.34 7.53 26.81
N ARG A 78 6.13 6.47 27.59
CA ARG A 78 4.87 6.20 28.31
C ARG A 78 3.65 6.27 27.39
N VAL A 79 3.71 5.57 26.26
CA VAL A 79 2.58 5.49 25.31
C VAL A 79 2.28 4.06 24.90
N PHE A 80 1.01 3.79 24.66
CA PHE A 80 0.56 2.58 23.97
C PHE A 80 0.38 2.88 22.50
N ARG A 81 1.05 2.14 21.63
CA ARG A 81 0.96 2.35 20.18
C ARG A 81 0.26 1.20 19.49
N THR A 82 -0.53 1.50 18.48
CA THR A 82 -0.98 0.45 17.58
C THR A 82 0.22 -0.11 16.81
N PRO A 83 0.37 -1.44 16.73
CA PRO A 83 1.41 -2.06 15.92
C PRO A 83 1.29 -1.61 14.46
N ARG A 84 2.42 -1.24 13.87
CA ARG A 84 2.53 -0.83 12.47
C ARG A 84 2.86 -2.04 11.61
N GLN A 85 2.26 -2.13 10.43
CA GLN A 85 2.49 -3.26 9.54
C GLN A 85 3.56 -2.96 8.48
N ALA A 86 4.21 -4.03 8.02
CA ALA A 86 5.11 -4.02 6.88
C ALA A 86 4.44 -4.00 5.48
N PRO A 87 3.20 -4.49 5.23
CA PRO A 87 2.58 -4.53 3.90
C PRO A 87 2.57 -3.18 3.16
N PRO A 88 2.24 -2.02 3.77
CA PRO A 88 2.32 -0.74 3.05
C PRO A 88 3.71 -0.46 2.50
N VAL A 89 4.77 -0.88 3.20
CA VAL A 89 6.16 -0.74 2.73
C VAL A 89 6.40 -1.62 1.52
N PHE A 90 5.97 -2.88 1.54
CA PHE A 90 6.11 -3.78 0.39
C PHE A 90 5.30 -3.33 -0.83
N VAL A 91 4.09 -2.81 -0.62
CA VAL A 91 3.29 -2.20 -1.70
C VAL A 91 4.01 -0.98 -2.27
N GLY A 92 4.58 -0.13 -1.41
CA GLY A 92 5.39 1.01 -1.85
C GLY A 92 6.61 0.58 -2.67
N LEU A 93 7.36 -0.44 -2.21
CA LEU A 93 8.49 -0.99 -2.94
C LEU A 93 8.09 -1.58 -4.29
N PHE A 94 6.96 -2.31 -4.33
CA PHE A 94 6.40 -2.83 -5.58
C PHE A 94 6.07 -1.72 -6.57
N MET A 95 5.38 -0.66 -6.12
CA MET A 95 5.02 0.48 -6.97
C MET A 95 6.26 1.22 -7.49
N ILE A 96 7.28 1.42 -6.64
CA ILE A 96 8.56 2.04 -7.04
C ILE A 96 9.28 1.17 -8.07
N GLY A 97 9.37 -0.14 -7.84
CA GLY A 97 10.02 -1.08 -8.76
C GLY A 97 9.31 -1.17 -10.10
N ALA A 98 7.98 -1.25 -10.10
CA ALA A 98 7.16 -1.25 -11.31
C ALA A 98 7.34 0.06 -12.08
N TRP A 99 7.25 1.20 -11.40
CA TRP A 99 7.53 2.52 -11.99
C TRP A 99 8.91 2.56 -12.65
N ALA A 100 9.95 2.13 -11.94
CA ALA A 100 11.32 2.11 -12.44
C ALA A 100 11.47 1.24 -13.69
N GLY A 101 10.87 0.04 -13.70
CA GLY A 101 10.92 -0.86 -14.84
C GLY A 101 10.27 -0.26 -16.09
N PHE A 102 9.05 0.27 -15.97
CA PHE A 102 8.37 0.92 -17.10
C PHE A 102 9.08 2.17 -17.58
N ALA A 103 9.58 3.01 -16.66
CA ALA A 103 10.32 4.22 -17.01
C ALA A 103 11.66 3.89 -17.70
N THR A 104 12.33 2.83 -17.26
CA THR A 104 13.59 2.35 -17.87
C THR A 104 13.34 1.88 -19.31
N ILE A 105 12.38 0.97 -19.51
CA ILE A 105 12.07 0.44 -20.85
C ILE A 105 11.59 1.56 -21.77
N GLY A 106 10.65 2.39 -21.30
CA GLY A 106 10.11 3.50 -22.08
C GLY A 106 11.14 4.57 -22.43
N GLY A 107 12.00 4.93 -21.48
CA GLY A 107 13.10 5.87 -21.70
C GLY A 107 14.13 5.36 -22.69
N TRP A 108 14.47 4.07 -22.63
CA TRP A 108 15.37 3.44 -23.59
C TRP A 108 14.77 3.41 -25.00
N LEU A 109 13.51 2.96 -25.14
CA LEU A 109 12.80 2.94 -26.43
C LEU A 109 12.71 4.35 -27.04
N TRP A 110 12.43 5.36 -26.22
CA TRP A 110 12.41 6.75 -26.64
C TRP A 110 13.77 7.24 -27.14
N ALA A 111 14.85 6.92 -26.42
CA ALA A 111 16.21 7.31 -26.80
C ALA A 111 16.65 6.68 -28.14
N HIS A 112 16.13 5.50 -28.47
CA HIS A 112 16.45 4.77 -29.70
C HIS A 112 15.44 4.99 -30.83
N GLY A 113 14.57 6.00 -30.70
CA GLY A 113 13.68 6.45 -31.78
C GLY A 113 12.46 5.57 -32.02
N ASP A 114 12.08 4.71 -31.06
CA ASP A 114 10.83 3.96 -31.15
C ASP A 114 9.64 4.94 -31.08
N PRO A 115 8.74 4.94 -32.09
CA PRO A 115 7.56 5.80 -32.08
C PRO A 115 6.48 5.37 -31.09
N ASP A 116 6.54 4.17 -30.49
CA ASP A 116 5.54 3.69 -29.56
C ASP A 116 5.58 4.46 -28.23
N ARG A 117 4.47 5.16 -27.94
CA ARG A 117 4.26 5.94 -26.71
C ARG A 117 3.33 5.25 -25.72
N GLY A 118 2.99 3.99 -25.96
CA GLY A 118 2.08 3.20 -25.12
C GLY A 118 2.55 3.09 -23.66
N TRP A 119 3.84 3.24 -23.37
CA TRP A 119 4.42 3.18 -22.03
C TRP A 119 4.16 4.44 -21.18
N ILE A 120 3.98 5.61 -21.80
CA ILE A 120 3.80 6.90 -21.12
C ILE A 120 2.62 6.87 -20.13
N PRO A 121 1.40 6.45 -20.51
CA PRO A 121 0.29 6.40 -19.56
C PRO A 121 0.55 5.48 -18.38
N PHE A 122 1.30 4.39 -18.54
CA PHE A 122 1.68 3.50 -17.43
C PHE A 122 2.65 4.17 -16.47
N VAL A 123 3.68 4.84 -16.98
CA VAL A 123 4.63 5.58 -16.13
C VAL A 123 3.92 6.71 -15.38
N LEU A 124 3.03 7.45 -16.04
CA LEU A 124 2.23 8.50 -15.39
C LEU A 124 1.30 7.92 -14.32
N ALA A 125 0.60 6.83 -14.63
CA ALA A 125 -0.28 6.15 -13.67
C ALA A 125 0.50 5.62 -12.46
N MET A 126 1.66 5.00 -12.67
CA MET A 126 2.53 4.54 -11.58
C MET A 126 3.10 5.71 -10.77
N THR A 127 3.48 6.81 -11.43
CA THR A 127 3.93 8.04 -10.76
C THR A 127 2.83 8.58 -9.84
N ALA A 128 1.60 8.71 -10.36
CA ALA A 128 0.45 9.11 -9.57
C ALA A 128 0.19 8.15 -8.39
N GLY A 129 0.27 6.83 -8.64
CA GLY A 129 0.16 5.80 -7.61
C GLY A 129 1.20 5.96 -6.50
N VAL A 130 2.46 6.18 -6.86
CA VAL A 130 3.57 6.43 -5.91
C VAL A 130 3.35 7.73 -5.13
N LEU A 131 2.88 8.81 -5.76
CA LEU A 131 2.61 10.08 -5.09
C LEU A 131 1.44 9.98 -4.11
N VAL A 132 0.40 9.22 -4.45
CA VAL A 132 -0.80 9.04 -3.60
C VAL A 132 -0.55 8.03 -2.48
N ALA A 133 0.04 6.87 -2.80
CA ALA A 133 0.25 5.78 -1.84
C ALA A 133 1.57 5.91 -1.06
N GLY A 134 2.57 6.59 -1.62
CA GLY A 134 3.89 6.78 -1.01
C GLY A 134 3.84 7.36 0.41
N PRO A 135 3.06 8.42 0.69
CA PRO A 135 2.88 8.93 2.04
C PRO A 135 2.33 7.88 3.03
N PHE A 136 1.46 6.98 2.58
CA PHE A 136 0.92 5.90 3.40
C PHE A 136 1.98 4.84 3.67
N ALA A 137 2.74 4.41 2.66
CA ALA A 137 3.87 3.50 2.84
C ALA A 137 4.96 4.09 3.75
N TRP A 138 5.20 5.39 3.63
CA TRP A 138 6.27 6.11 4.32
C TRP A 138 5.95 6.47 5.76
N ARG A 139 4.73 6.97 6.03
CA ARG A 139 4.30 7.39 7.37
C ARG A 139 3.44 6.35 8.09
N GLY A 140 2.89 5.38 7.38
CA GLY A 140 1.93 4.42 7.92
C GLY A 140 0.68 5.11 8.47
N THR A 141 -0.20 4.30 9.04
CA THR A 141 -1.32 4.77 9.84
C THR A 141 -1.31 4.11 11.20
N GLY A 142 -1.74 4.84 12.21
CA GLY A 142 -1.81 4.32 13.57
C GLY A 142 -2.13 5.43 14.56
N PHE A 143 -2.38 5.03 15.79
CA PHE A 143 -2.53 5.97 16.88
C PHE A 143 -1.77 5.50 18.11
N ALA A 144 -1.46 6.45 18.97
CA ALA A 144 -0.84 6.25 20.26
C ALA A 144 -1.78 6.80 21.34
N LEU A 145 -1.97 6.04 22.40
CA LEU A 145 -2.62 6.49 23.61
C LEU A 145 -1.54 6.96 24.58
N SER A 146 -1.79 8.09 25.22
CA SER A 146 -0.95 8.69 26.26
C SER A 146 -1.85 9.19 27.39
N ALA A 147 -1.25 9.53 28.53
CA ALA A 147 -2.00 10.14 29.64
C ALA A 147 -2.71 11.44 29.22
N ASP A 148 -2.16 12.20 28.28
CA ASP A 148 -2.71 13.48 27.81
C ASP A 148 -3.84 13.33 26.77
N GLY A 149 -3.82 12.24 26.00
CA GLY A 149 -4.81 12.03 24.96
C GLY A 149 -4.42 10.97 23.92
N ILE A 150 -5.12 11.05 22.80
CA ILE A 150 -4.95 10.18 21.64
C ILE A 150 -4.19 10.94 20.55
N ARG A 151 -3.06 10.39 20.10
CA ARG A 151 -2.27 10.92 18.99
C ARG A 151 -2.38 10.00 17.80
N ALA A 152 -3.03 10.45 16.73
CA ALA A 152 -3.14 9.73 15.47
C ALA A 152 -2.12 10.24 14.45
N ASP A 153 -1.27 9.35 13.94
CA ASP A 153 -0.39 9.63 12.81
C ASP A 153 -1.15 9.37 11.49
N ARG A 154 -1.04 10.32 10.55
CA ARG A 154 -1.66 10.25 9.22
C ARG A 154 -0.59 10.33 8.13
N PRO A 155 -0.91 9.88 6.91
CA PRO A 155 -0.02 10.01 5.76
C PRO A 155 0.38 11.46 5.49
N ALA A 156 -0.53 12.42 5.67
CA ALA A 156 -0.32 13.83 5.36
C ALA A 156 -0.32 14.76 6.60
N GLY A 157 -0.30 14.20 7.82
CA GLY A 157 -0.37 15.01 9.03
C GLY A 157 -0.43 14.22 10.33
N ARG A 158 -0.80 14.91 11.40
CA ARG A 158 -1.00 14.35 12.74
C ARG A 158 -2.20 15.02 13.40
N VAL A 159 -2.91 14.26 14.20
CA VAL A 159 -3.99 14.76 15.05
C VAL A 159 -3.71 14.37 16.48
N VAL A 160 -3.86 15.31 17.40
CA VAL A 160 -3.85 15.07 18.85
C VAL A 160 -5.22 15.44 19.39
N ILE A 161 -5.86 14.49 20.06
CA ILE A 161 -7.20 14.61 20.64
C ILE A 161 -7.03 14.45 22.13
N GLY A 162 -7.19 15.54 22.89
CA GLY A 162 -7.17 15.49 24.34
C GLY A 162 -8.32 14.63 24.88
N TRP A 163 -8.14 13.98 26.03
CA TRP A 163 -9.21 13.16 26.61
C TRP A 163 -10.49 13.94 26.90
N ALA A 164 -10.38 15.22 27.26
CA ALA A 164 -11.53 16.09 27.51
C ALA A 164 -12.29 16.49 26.22
N ALA A 165 -11.71 16.28 25.04
CA ALA A 165 -12.39 16.45 23.76
C ALA A 165 -13.39 15.32 23.47
N LEU A 166 -13.27 14.16 24.15
CA LEU A 166 -14.07 12.97 23.88
C LEU A 166 -15.34 12.96 24.72
N ALA A 167 -16.46 12.63 24.08
CA ALA A 167 -17.71 12.37 24.77
C ALA A 167 -17.80 10.89 25.19
N PRO A 168 -18.38 10.57 26.36
CA PRO A 168 -18.87 9.23 26.62
C PRO A 168 -19.98 8.91 25.61
N GLY A 169 -19.79 7.86 24.80
CA GLY A 169 -20.72 7.54 23.73
C GLY A 169 -20.33 6.29 22.94
N PRO A 170 -21.19 5.85 22.02
CA PRO A 170 -20.92 4.68 21.20
C PRO A 170 -19.71 4.97 20.32
N ILE A 171 -18.70 4.11 20.41
CA ILE A 171 -17.55 4.14 19.53
C ILE A 171 -17.83 3.18 18.38
N THR A 172 -18.22 3.74 17.23
CA THR A 172 -18.46 2.94 16.03
C THR A 172 -17.13 2.53 15.43
N HIS A 173 -17.02 1.26 15.08
CA HIS A 173 -15.84 0.72 14.44
C HIS A 173 -16.18 0.08 13.10
N ALA A 174 -15.25 0.23 12.16
CA ALA A 174 -15.18 -0.55 10.92
C ALA A 174 -13.85 -1.31 10.92
N GLU A 175 -13.65 -2.23 9.97
CA GLU A 175 -12.52 -3.18 9.95
C GLU A 175 -11.14 -2.57 10.28
N GLN A 176 -10.88 -1.30 9.93
CA GLN A 176 -9.58 -0.64 10.14
C GLN A 176 -9.68 0.79 10.71
N HIS A 177 -10.86 1.18 11.20
CA HIS A 177 -11.09 2.55 11.66
C HIS A 177 -11.99 2.62 12.89
N LEU A 178 -11.69 3.56 13.78
CA LEU A 178 -12.49 3.93 14.95
C LEU A 178 -13.06 5.33 14.74
N ASP A 179 -14.37 5.51 14.77
CA ASP A 179 -15.00 6.85 14.76
C ASP A 179 -15.30 7.26 16.20
N LEU A 180 -14.67 8.34 16.65
CA LEU A 180 -14.80 8.87 18.00
C LEU A 180 -15.95 9.87 18.10
N THR A 181 -16.69 9.82 19.19
CA THR A 181 -17.65 10.86 19.54
C THR A 181 -16.90 12.02 20.20
N ILE A 182 -16.94 13.18 19.57
CA ILE A 182 -16.25 14.40 20.04
C ILE A 182 -17.26 15.29 20.76
N ALA A 183 -16.99 15.61 22.03
CA ALA A 183 -17.74 16.61 22.80
C ALA A 183 -17.28 18.02 22.47
N ASP A 184 -15.96 18.25 22.46
CA ASP A 184 -15.35 19.56 22.26
C ASP A 184 -14.30 19.51 21.13
N PRO A 185 -14.67 19.92 19.91
CA PRO A 185 -13.74 19.97 18.78
C PRO A 185 -12.59 20.97 18.94
N ALA A 186 -12.70 21.97 19.82
CA ALA A 186 -11.68 23.01 20.00
C ALA A 186 -10.38 22.45 20.62
N GLN A 187 -10.48 21.33 21.34
CA GLN A 187 -9.35 20.64 21.94
C GLN A 187 -8.61 19.68 20.99
N ILE A 188 -9.00 19.65 19.71
CA ILE A 188 -8.33 18.84 18.69
C ILE A 188 -7.22 19.66 18.03
N THR A 189 -5.97 19.29 18.30
CA THR A 189 -4.82 19.89 17.61
C THR A 189 -4.52 19.13 16.33
N ARG A 190 -4.40 19.84 15.21
CA ARG A 190 -4.05 19.27 13.90
C ARG A 190 -2.73 19.85 13.42
N GLN A 191 -1.86 18.98 12.90
CA GLN A 191 -0.62 19.36 12.24
C GLN A 191 -0.63 18.78 10.82
N GLY A 192 -0.57 19.63 9.80
CA GLY A 192 -0.66 19.22 8.39
C GLY A 192 -2.08 18.88 7.93
N VAL A 193 -2.20 18.13 6.83
CA VAL A 193 -3.48 17.78 6.22
C VAL A 193 -4.05 16.53 6.90
N ALA A 194 -5.01 16.74 7.79
CA ALA A 194 -5.69 15.67 8.52
C ALA A 194 -7.20 15.72 8.30
N TRP A 195 -7.67 15.04 7.27
CA TRP A 195 -9.10 14.87 7.02
C TRP A 195 -9.73 13.94 8.06
N ARG A 196 -10.96 14.27 8.50
CA ARG A 196 -11.75 13.48 9.47
C ARG A 196 -10.97 13.21 10.77
N PRO A 197 -10.68 14.25 11.58
CA PRO A 197 -9.87 14.13 12.79
C PRO A 197 -10.40 13.11 13.80
N ARG A 198 -11.73 12.93 13.86
CA ARG A 198 -12.40 11.97 14.74
C ARG A 198 -12.24 10.49 14.36
N ARG A 199 -11.80 10.20 13.13
CA ARG A 199 -11.69 8.82 12.64
C ARG A 199 -10.28 8.27 12.79
N LEU A 200 -9.95 7.55 13.86
CA LEU A 200 -8.64 6.91 14.01
C LEU A 200 -8.48 5.78 13.00
N ALA A 201 -7.36 5.73 12.30
CA ALA A 201 -7.00 4.61 11.43
C ALA A 201 -5.83 3.84 12.04
N PHE A 202 -5.88 2.53 11.95
CA PHE A 202 -4.86 1.64 12.47
C PHE A 202 -4.78 0.39 11.60
N GLU A 203 -3.61 -0.24 11.59
CA GLU A 203 -3.32 -1.30 10.65
C GLU A 203 -3.53 -2.69 11.28
N GLN A 204 -2.96 -2.99 12.46
CA GLN A 204 -2.86 -4.36 12.99
C GLN A 204 -3.47 -4.55 14.39
N MET A 205 -4.67 -4.03 14.60
CA MET A 205 -5.41 -4.17 15.86
C MET A 205 -6.85 -4.52 15.57
N THR A 206 -7.49 -5.29 16.46
CA THR A 206 -8.93 -5.53 16.36
C THR A 206 -9.68 -4.23 16.71
N PRO A 207 -10.61 -3.76 15.86
CA PRO A 207 -11.36 -2.54 16.13
C PRO A 207 -12.11 -2.57 17.47
N GLU A 208 -12.57 -3.75 17.87
CA GLU A 208 -13.31 -3.97 19.11
C GLU A 208 -12.43 -3.76 20.34
N PHE A 209 -11.18 -4.24 20.30
CA PHE A 209 -10.21 -4.02 21.38
C PHE A 209 -9.84 -2.55 21.49
N ALA A 210 -9.55 -1.90 20.36
CA ALA A 210 -9.26 -0.47 20.32
C ALA A 210 -10.43 0.36 20.88
N ALA A 211 -11.67 0.04 20.48
CA ALA A 211 -12.88 0.69 20.97
C ALA A 211 -13.06 0.50 22.48
N ALA A 212 -12.91 -0.74 22.97
CA ALA A 212 -13.07 -1.06 24.38
C ALA A 212 -12.07 -0.31 25.27
N VAL A 213 -10.80 -0.26 24.86
CA VAL A 213 -9.74 0.44 25.62
C VAL A 213 -9.96 1.95 25.61
N VAL A 214 -10.30 2.55 24.46
CA VAL A 214 -10.58 3.98 24.40
C VAL A 214 -11.80 4.33 25.27
N ARG A 215 -12.86 3.54 25.20
CA ARG A 215 -14.06 3.72 26.05
C ARG A 215 -13.71 3.63 27.53
N HIS A 216 -12.92 2.63 27.92
CA HIS A 216 -12.47 2.46 29.30
C HIS A 216 -11.79 3.73 29.84
N TYR A 217 -10.84 4.33 29.10
CA TYR A 217 -10.16 5.55 29.53
C TYR A 217 -11.01 6.81 29.48
N VAL A 218 -12.05 6.85 28.64
CA VAL A 218 -13.04 7.92 28.67
C VAL A 218 -13.85 7.83 29.97
N GLU A 219 -14.29 6.62 30.35
CA GLU A 219 -15.10 6.35 31.53
C GLU A 219 -14.31 6.38 32.85
N HIS A 220 -13.00 6.07 32.81
CA HIS A 220 -12.13 5.97 33.99
C HIS A 220 -10.90 6.90 33.85
N PRO A 221 -11.06 8.21 34.09
CA PRO A 221 -9.96 9.17 33.94
C PRO A 221 -8.74 8.91 34.83
N GLY A 222 -8.95 8.33 36.02
CA GLY A 222 -7.87 8.04 36.98
C GLY A 222 -6.85 7.01 36.46
N ASP A 223 -7.29 6.12 35.58
CA ASP A 223 -6.47 5.03 35.05
C ASP A 223 -5.51 5.48 33.93
N ARG A 224 -5.71 6.69 33.40
CA ARG A 224 -4.91 7.24 32.28
C ARG A 224 -3.43 7.39 32.63
N ALA A 225 -3.09 7.58 33.91
CA ALA A 225 -1.71 7.66 34.37
C ALA A 225 -0.95 6.32 34.19
N GLY A 226 -1.68 5.20 34.10
CA GLY A 226 -1.10 3.87 33.83
C GLY A 226 -0.73 3.65 32.36
N ILE A 227 -1.19 4.51 31.44
CA ILE A 227 -0.97 4.35 30.00
C ILE A 227 0.54 4.29 29.70
N GLY A 228 0.94 3.34 28.85
CA GLY A 228 2.33 3.13 28.49
C GLY A 228 3.14 2.30 29.47
N THR A 229 2.52 1.70 30.50
CA THR A 229 3.18 0.74 31.39
C THR A 229 2.86 -0.70 31.02
N GLU A 230 3.81 -1.61 31.26
CA GLU A 230 3.60 -3.06 31.01
C GLU A 230 2.52 -3.66 31.92
N ALA A 231 2.43 -3.20 33.17
CA ALA A 231 1.42 -3.66 34.10
C ALA A 231 0.01 -3.29 33.61
N GLU A 232 -0.16 -2.06 33.15
CA GLU A 232 -1.42 -1.60 32.58
C GLU A 232 -1.74 -2.31 31.27
N HIS A 233 -0.75 -2.52 30.40
CA HIS A 233 -0.95 -3.27 29.16
C HIS A 233 -1.47 -4.69 29.45
N ARG A 234 -0.84 -5.39 30.40
CA ARG A 234 -1.30 -6.72 30.84
C ARG A 234 -2.72 -6.68 31.40
N ARG A 235 -3.03 -5.71 32.27
CA ARG A 235 -4.37 -5.50 32.82
C ARG A 235 -5.42 -5.34 31.72
N LEU A 236 -5.16 -4.50 30.72
CA LEU A 236 -6.06 -4.29 29.58
C LEU A 236 -6.20 -5.55 28.72
N THR A 237 -5.11 -6.27 28.46
CA THR A 237 -5.14 -7.53 27.69
C THR A 237 -5.91 -8.61 28.44
N GLU A 238 -5.81 -8.69 29.76
CA GLU A 238 -6.62 -9.63 30.57
C GLU A 238 -8.09 -9.23 30.58
N MET A 239 -8.37 -7.92 30.75
CA MET A 239 -9.73 -7.38 30.79
C MET A 239 -10.48 -7.51 29.47
N PHE A 240 -9.81 -7.26 28.34
CA PHE A 240 -10.44 -7.18 27.01
C PHE A 240 -9.95 -8.24 26.01
N GLY A 241 -8.77 -8.84 26.22
CA GLY A 241 -8.08 -9.71 25.25
C GLY A 241 -8.37 -11.21 25.38
N LEU A 242 -9.02 -11.68 26.45
CA LEU A 242 -9.49 -13.08 26.58
C LEU A 242 -10.95 -13.28 26.12
N THR A 243 -11.74 -12.22 26.01
CA THR A 243 -13.15 -12.27 25.58
C THR A 243 -13.35 -11.94 24.10
N LEU A 244 -12.41 -11.24 23.46
CA LEU A 244 -12.45 -10.95 22.02
C LEU A 244 -11.91 -12.16 21.24
N ARG A 245 -12.84 -13.02 20.83
CA ARG A 245 -12.65 -14.22 19.99
C ARG A 245 -11.57 -13.97 18.91
N PRO A 246 -10.65 -14.92 18.65
CA PRO A 246 -9.70 -14.80 17.54
C PRO A 246 -10.50 -14.47 16.29
N ALA A 247 -10.10 -13.40 15.59
CA ALA A 247 -10.78 -12.91 14.40
C ALA A 247 -11.20 -14.11 13.55
N GLY A 248 -12.51 -14.23 13.29
CA GLY A 248 -13.07 -15.33 12.51
C GLY A 248 -12.36 -15.46 11.16
N PRO A 249 -12.55 -16.58 10.43
CA PRO A 249 -11.96 -16.76 9.12
C PRO A 249 -12.18 -15.50 8.26
N PRO A 250 -11.18 -15.07 7.48
CA PRO A 250 -11.19 -13.78 6.82
C PRO A 250 -12.51 -13.58 6.05
N PRO A 251 -13.16 -12.41 6.13
CA PRO A 251 -14.36 -12.12 5.35
C PRO A 251 -14.08 -12.46 3.88
N ALA A 252 -15.04 -13.07 3.19
CA ALA A 252 -14.87 -13.62 1.83
C ALA A 252 -14.26 -12.61 0.83
N ARG A 253 -14.47 -11.29 1.03
CA ARG A 253 -13.84 -10.21 0.27
C ARG A 253 -12.30 -10.21 0.32
N GLY A 254 -11.72 -10.65 1.43
CA GLY A 254 -10.28 -10.78 1.61
C GLY A 254 -9.64 -11.82 0.68
N ARG A 255 -10.32 -12.95 0.46
CA ARG A 255 -9.92 -13.97 -0.52
C ARG A 255 -10.03 -13.45 -1.94
N VAL A 256 -11.08 -12.69 -2.24
CA VAL A 256 -11.27 -12.08 -3.57
C VAL A 256 -10.16 -11.07 -3.88
N VAL A 257 -9.72 -10.25 -2.93
CA VAL A 257 -8.60 -9.31 -3.14
C VAL A 257 -7.27 -10.04 -3.36
N VAL A 258 -7.00 -11.11 -2.59
CA VAL A 258 -5.78 -11.92 -2.80
C VAL A 258 -5.81 -12.62 -4.15
N LEU A 259 -6.96 -13.18 -4.54
CA LEU A 259 -7.14 -13.83 -5.84
C LEU A 259 -7.10 -12.82 -6.99
N ALA A 260 -7.65 -11.62 -6.82
CA ALA A 260 -7.62 -10.55 -7.82
C ALA A 260 -6.20 -10.00 -7.98
N ILE A 261 -5.45 -9.81 -6.89
CA ILE A 261 -4.03 -9.46 -6.95
C ILE A 261 -3.25 -10.59 -7.64
N GLY A 262 -3.44 -11.85 -7.23
CA GLY A 262 -2.82 -13.00 -7.90
C GLY A 262 -3.15 -13.08 -9.40
N ALA A 263 -4.40 -12.80 -9.77
CA ALA A 263 -4.85 -12.79 -11.15
C ALA A 263 -4.25 -11.63 -11.95
N VAL A 264 -4.23 -10.40 -11.40
CA VAL A 264 -3.59 -9.24 -12.04
C VAL A 264 -2.09 -9.47 -12.23
N LEU A 265 -1.45 -10.17 -11.30
CA LEU A 265 -0.02 -10.47 -11.37
C LEU A 265 0.29 -11.61 -12.34
N LEU A 266 -0.55 -12.65 -12.40
CA LEU A 266 -0.48 -13.68 -13.45
C LEU A 266 -0.78 -13.09 -14.83
N PHE A 267 -1.72 -12.15 -14.93
CA PHE A 267 -2.08 -11.48 -16.18
C PHE A 267 -0.97 -10.52 -16.62
N GLY A 268 -0.37 -9.77 -15.69
CA GLY A 268 0.79 -8.91 -15.96
C GLY A 268 2.03 -9.71 -16.38
N ALA A 269 2.29 -10.84 -15.74
CA ALA A 269 3.36 -11.78 -16.13
C ALA A 269 3.07 -12.44 -17.50
N GLY A 270 1.82 -12.82 -17.77
CA GLY A 270 1.40 -13.33 -19.06
C GLY A 270 1.53 -12.29 -20.18
N ILE A 271 1.21 -11.02 -19.90
CA ILE A 271 1.40 -9.90 -20.85
C ILE A 271 2.88 -9.66 -21.13
N THR A 272 3.77 -9.78 -20.13
CA THR A 272 5.21 -9.63 -20.36
C THR A 272 5.79 -10.79 -21.17
N VAL A 273 5.37 -12.03 -20.90
CA VAL A 273 5.80 -13.20 -21.68
C VAL A 273 5.24 -13.18 -23.11
N GLN A 274 4.00 -12.71 -23.31
CA GLN A 274 3.41 -12.61 -24.66
C GLN A 274 3.74 -11.33 -25.42
N ALA A 275 4.21 -10.26 -24.75
CA ALA A 275 4.78 -9.10 -25.42
C ALA A 275 6.17 -9.40 -26.01
N ILE A 276 6.90 -10.36 -25.41
CA ILE A 276 8.17 -10.87 -25.93
C ILE A 276 7.94 -11.74 -27.19
N GLU A 277 6.79 -12.40 -27.32
CA GLU A 277 6.36 -13.01 -28.59
C GLU A 277 5.58 -12.00 -29.44
N ALA A 278 6.34 -11.17 -30.17
CA ALA A 278 5.89 -10.12 -31.08
C ALA A 278 4.59 -10.42 -31.85
N GLY A 279 3.45 -9.87 -31.37
CA GLY A 279 2.20 -9.85 -32.15
C GLY A 279 0.88 -9.76 -31.36
N PHE A 280 0.88 -9.97 -30.04
CA PHE A 280 -0.38 -10.13 -29.29
C PHE A 280 -1.06 -8.81 -28.86
N ALA A 281 -0.29 -7.73 -28.61
CA ALA A 281 -0.84 -6.45 -28.13
C ALA A 281 -1.90 -5.85 -29.07
N ILE A 282 -1.73 -6.02 -30.39
CA ILE A 282 -2.70 -5.54 -31.41
C ILE A 282 -4.01 -6.34 -31.37
N ARG A 283 -3.97 -7.64 -31.04
CA ARG A 283 -5.18 -8.48 -30.97
C ARG A 283 -5.98 -8.27 -29.69
N VAL A 284 -5.32 -8.01 -28.56
CA VAL A 284 -6.02 -7.80 -27.29
C VAL A 284 -6.73 -6.45 -27.27
N VAL A 285 -6.09 -5.39 -27.76
CA VAL A 285 -6.73 -4.07 -27.93
C VAL A 285 -7.90 -4.18 -28.91
N GLY A 286 -7.73 -4.89 -30.03
CA GLY A 286 -8.84 -5.15 -30.97
C GLY A 286 -10.00 -5.94 -30.35
N THR A 287 -9.71 -6.91 -29.48
CA THR A 287 -10.73 -7.75 -28.82
C THR A 287 -11.45 -7.00 -27.69
N LEU A 288 -10.74 -6.18 -26.92
CA LEU A 288 -11.33 -5.31 -25.89
C LEU A 288 -12.20 -4.20 -26.51
N LEU A 289 -11.78 -3.62 -27.63
CA LEU A 289 -12.59 -2.65 -28.39
C LEU A 289 -13.83 -3.30 -29.01
N ALA A 290 -13.71 -4.53 -29.52
CA ALA A 290 -14.85 -5.30 -30.04
C ALA A 290 -15.84 -5.70 -28.93
N LEU A 291 -15.36 -6.09 -27.74
CA LEU A 291 -16.20 -6.41 -26.58
C LEU A 291 -16.88 -5.18 -25.96
N LEU A 292 -16.27 -3.99 -26.09
CA LEU A 292 -16.86 -2.71 -25.68
C LEU A 292 -17.79 -2.09 -26.73
N GLY A 293 -18.06 -2.78 -27.85
CA GLY A 293 -18.93 -2.28 -28.92
C GLY A 293 -18.37 -1.11 -29.73
N LEU A 294 -17.10 -0.75 -29.53
CA LEU A 294 -16.38 0.29 -30.27
C LEU A 294 -15.75 -0.33 -31.51
N GLY A 295 -16.59 -0.78 -32.43
CA GLY A 295 -16.16 -1.33 -33.71
C GLY A 295 -15.54 -0.23 -34.60
N LEU A 296 -14.22 -0.20 -34.71
CA LEU A 296 -13.57 0.42 -35.87
C LEU A 296 -13.92 -0.41 -37.11
N GLY A 297 -14.79 0.12 -37.96
CA GLY A 297 -15.25 -0.51 -39.19
C GLY A 297 -14.10 -0.97 -40.09
N GLY A 298 -13.84 -2.28 -40.08
CA GLY A 298 -12.84 -2.92 -40.91
C GLY A 298 -13.27 -2.95 -42.38
N LYS A 299 -12.92 -1.92 -43.16
CA LYS A 299 -12.91 -1.99 -44.63
C LYS A 299 -11.63 -1.48 -45.32
N ALA A 300 -10.65 -0.93 -44.60
CA ALA A 300 -9.54 -0.21 -45.26
C ALA A 300 -8.24 -0.99 -45.54
N PHE A 301 -8.02 -2.21 -44.99
CA PHE A 301 -6.66 -2.79 -44.97
C PHE A 301 -6.38 -3.98 -45.91
N ARG A 302 -7.21 -4.24 -46.93
CA ARG A 302 -6.93 -5.31 -47.95
C ARG A 302 -6.45 -4.81 -49.32
N GLY A 303 -6.25 -3.51 -49.53
CA GLY A 303 -6.02 -2.97 -50.89
C GLY A 303 -4.56 -2.87 -51.38
N ALA A 304 -3.54 -2.91 -50.53
CA ALA A 304 -2.21 -2.41 -50.92
C ALA A 304 -1.17 -3.45 -51.34
N ARG A 305 -1.46 -4.77 -51.30
CA ARG A 305 -0.45 -5.82 -51.56
C ARG A 305 -0.52 -6.51 -52.93
N ALA A 306 -1.42 -6.08 -53.83
CA ALA A 306 -1.65 -6.77 -55.11
C ALA A 306 -1.07 -6.09 -56.37
N ARG A 307 -0.25 -5.02 -56.26
CA ARG A 307 0.30 -4.30 -57.43
C ARG A 307 1.81 -4.47 -57.70
N LYS A 308 2.51 -5.37 -57.02
CA LYS A 308 3.97 -5.57 -57.23
C LYS A 308 4.37 -6.88 -57.91
N LEU A 309 3.43 -7.65 -58.48
CA LEU A 309 3.72 -8.93 -59.15
C LEU A 309 3.34 -8.98 -60.65
N LEU A 310 3.04 -7.84 -61.29
CA LEU A 310 2.73 -7.78 -62.74
C LEU A 310 3.54 -6.71 -63.50
N ALA A 311 4.70 -6.31 -62.98
CA ALA A 311 5.67 -5.51 -63.72
C ALA A 311 7.05 -6.13 -63.48
N GLY A 312 7.37 -7.12 -64.31
CA GLY A 312 8.60 -7.91 -64.31
C GLY A 312 8.46 -9.00 -65.36
#